data_AF-A0A1M2V5P8-F1
#
_entry.id   AF-A0A1M2V5P8-F1
#
_cell.length_a   1.000
_cell.length_b   1.000
_cell.length_c   1.000
_cell.angle_alpha   90.00
_cell.angle_beta   90.00
_cell.angle_gamma   90.00
#
_symmetry.space_group_name_H-M   'P 1'
#
loop_
_entity.id
_entity.type
_entity.pdbx_description
1 polymer ?
#
loop_
_entity_poly.entity_id
_entity_poly.type
_entity_poly.pdbx_seq_one_letter_code
_entity_poly.pdbx_strand_id
1 'polypeptide(L)'
;MDIGRVKREIYYRGKEARRRENKVQAEKRQIGKLTWVGVQIPAELASRSLRIFRASFAVHDAGPLLGLWTRPYNFEMPDLCLLPSSEDADNAESPWSSRAAILGAYQYGEVIEAGRGRFERWTDDSFVLDETETDVKQEVTERVQAWVRLAKAMPTDAEGSEVMTVGLDWGAKVIRMLVEEWEVRKEKGVDGYREHRKISRLPWQNMMKDTMGLFNTENC
;
A
#
# COMPACT_ATOMS: atom_id res chain seq x y z
N MET A 1 57.19 27.17 -6.12
CA MET A 1 55.94 26.48 -5.72
C MET A 1 54.86 26.87 -6.71
N ASP A 2 54.37 25.91 -7.50
CA ASP A 2 53.43 26.18 -8.60
C ASP A 2 52.00 26.36 -8.05
N ILE A 3 51.58 27.62 -7.97
CA ILE A 3 50.26 28.07 -7.52
C ILE A 3 49.14 27.42 -8.34
N GLY A 4 49.40 27.05 -9.60
CA GLY A 4 48.46 26.37 -10.48
C GLY A 4 48.21 24.90 -10.12
N ARG A 5 49.16 24.24 -9.42
CA ARG A 5 49.00 22.85 -8.95
C ARG A 5 48.14 22.79 -7.69
N VAL A 6 48.38 23.70 -6.74
CA VAL A 6 47.63 23.80 -5.48
C VAL A 6 46.16 24.17 -5.73
N LYS A 7 45.88 25.12 -6.63
CA LYS A 7 44.50 25.51 -6.98
C LYS A 7 43.70 24.36 -7.61
N ARG A 8 44.33 23.55 -8.46
CA ARG A 8 43.69 22.36 -9.07
C ARG A 8 43.36 21.31 -8.01
N GLU A 9 44.28 21.04 -7.09
CA GLU A 9 44.06 20.03 -6.06
C GLU A 9 42.94 20.40 -5.08
N ILE A 10 42.86 21.68 -4.68
CA ILE A 10 41.76 22.21 -3.87
C ILE A 10 40.41 22.11 -4.61
N TYR A 11 40.40 22.43 -5.91
CA TYR A 11 39.21 22.33 -6.75
C TYR A 11 38.69 20.88 -6.86
N TYR A 12 39.57 19.90 -7.08
CA TYR A 12 39.19 18.48 -7.16
C TYR A 12 38.71 17.94 -5.82
N ARG A 13 39.38 18.25 -4.70
CA ARG A 13 38.93 17.85 -3.35
C ARG A 13 37.55 18.41 -3.02
N GLY A 14 37.27 19.67 -3.38
CA GLY A 14 35.95 20.28 -3.19
C GLY A 14 34.84 19.71 -4.09
N LYS A 15 35.18 19.13 -5.25
CA LYS A 15 34.24 18.44 -6.13
C LYS A 15 33.91 17.03 -5.64
N GLU A 16 34.89 16.32 -5.10
CA GLU A 16 34.70 15.00 -4.49
C GLU A 16 33.91 15.07 -3.18
N ALA A 17 34.19 16.06 -2.33
CA ALA A 17 33.43 16.29 -1.10
C ALA A 17 31.92 16.50 -1.38
N ARG A 18 31.59 17.40 -2.34
CA ARG A 18 30.21 17.65 -2.76
C ARG A 18 29.54 16.41 -3.38
N ARG A 19 30.27 15.59 -4.14
CA ARG A 19 29.74 14.31 -4.66
C ARG A 19 29.41 13.32 -3.54
N ARG A 20 30.26 13.21 -2.51
CA ARG A 20 30.01 12.35 -1.34
C ARG A 20 28.80 12.83 -0.54
N GLU A 21 28.70 14.13 -0.28
CA GLU A 21 27.54 14.72 0.43
C GLU A 21 26.23 14.52 -0.34
N ASN A 22 26.23 14.76 -1.66
CA ASN A 22 25.06 14.53 -2.49
C ASN A 22 24.66 13.04 -2.53
N LYS A 23 25.63 12.13 -2.56
CA LYS A 23 25.38 10.68 -2.49
C LYS A 23 24.76 10.30 -1.15
N VAL A 24 25.33 10.77 -0.05
CA VAL A 24 24.79 10.52 1.31
C VAL A 24 23.40 11.12 1.47
N GLN A 25 23.12 12.30 0.92
CA GLN A 25 21.77 12.90 0.94
C GLN A 25 20.79 12.14 0.05
N ALA A 26 21.21 11.66 -1.13
CA ALA A 26 20.38 10.84 -2.00
C ALA A 26 20.04 9.49 -1.34
N GLU A 27 21.02 8.83 -0.74
CA GLU A 27 20.84 7.60 0.03
C GLU A 27 19.93 7.83 1.24
N LYS A 28 20.12 8.91 2.01
CA LYS A 28 19.22 9.29 3.11
C LYS A 28 17.80 9.56 2.64
N ARG A 29 17.60 10.24 1.50
CA ARG A 29 16.27 10.48 0.91
C ARG A 29 15.63 9.18 0.42
N GLN A 30 16.42 8.25 -0.11
CA GLN A 30 15.93 6.96 -0.59
C GLN A 30 15.59 6.01 0.58
N ILE A 31 16.40 6.01 1.64
CA ILE A 31 16.18 5.26 2.89
C ILE A 31 14.97 5.82 3.65
N GLY A 32 14.85 7.15 3.75
CA GLY A 32 13.69 7.80 4.36
C GLY A 32 12.39 7.52 3.61
N LYS A 33 12.43 7.41 2.28
CA LYS A 33 11.29 6.99 1.45
C LYS A 33 10.89 5.52 1.62
N LEU A 34 11.77 4.68 2.16
CA LEU A 34 11.56 3.24 2.34
C LEU A 34 11.43 2.84 3.81
N THR A 35 11.22 3.80 4.71
CA THR A 35 10.92 3.53 6.11
C THR A 35 9.55 4.08 6.43
N TRP A 36 8.61 3.21 6.77
CA TRP A 36 7.24 3.59 7.15
C TRP A 36 7.04 3.25 8.62
N VAL A 37 6.68 4.24 9.45
CA VAL A 37 6.54 4.07 10.92
C VAL A 37 7.72 3.33 11.59
N GLY A 38 8.94 3.58 11.10
CA GLY A 38 10.15 2.91 11.60
C GLY A 38 10.33 1.45 11.15
N VAL A 39 9.54 0.98 10.19
CA VAL A 39 9.64 -0.34 9.55
C VAL A 39 10.26 -0.18 8.17
N GLN A 40 11.27 -1.01 7.86
CA GLN A 40 11.89 -1.02 6.54
C GLN A 40 10.96 -1.68 5.52
N ILE A 41 10.73 -0.98 4.40
CA ILE A 41 9.79 -1.38 3.36
C ILE A 41 10.57 -1.85 2.13
N PRO A 42 10.30 -3.06 1.62
CA PRO A 42 10.84 -3.51 0.34
C PRO A 42 10.47 -2.56 -0.79
N ALA A 43 11.42 -2.25 -1.68
CA ALA A 43 11.17 -1.35 -2.80
C ALA A 43 10.03 -1.82 -3.73
N GLU A 44 9.90 -3.14 -3.92
CA GLU A 44 8.81 -3.72 -4.70
C GLU A 44 7.44 -3.49 -4.04
N LEU A 45 7.34 -3.66 -2.72
CA LEU A 45 6.12 -3.38 -1.96
C LEU A 45 5.72 -1.91 -2.14
N ALA A 46 6.68 -1.00 -1.95
CA ALA A 46 6.45 0.43 -2.17
C ALA A 46 5.98 0.72 -3.60
N SER A 47 6.60 0.11 -4.61
CA SER A 47 6.20 0.27 -6.01
C SER A 47 4.79 -0.24 -6.31
N ARG A 48 4.44 -1.45 -5.85
CA ARG A 48 3.10 -2.03 -6.06
C ARG A 48 2.01 -1.21 -5.38
N SER A 49 2.27 -0.67 -4.19
CA SER A 49 1.29 0.13 -3.44
C SER A 49 0.81 1.40 -4.16
N LEU A 50 1.58 1.90 -5.14
CA LEU A 50 1.24 3.10 -5.93
C LEU A 50 0.17 2.85 -6.99
N ARG A 51 -0.08 1.59 -7.35
CA ARG A 51 -1.01 1.24 -8.42
C ARG A 51 -2.46 1.51 -8.00
N ILE A 52 -3.29 1.79 -9.00
CA ILE A 52 -4.75 1.81 -8.87
C ILE A 52 -5.22 0.40 -9.24
N PHE A 53 -6.04 -0.19 -8.37
CA PHE A 53 -6.54 -1.55 -8.56
C PHE A 53 -8.00 -1.51 -8.95
N ARG A 54 -8.39 -2.45 -9.82
CA ARG A 54 -9.78 -2.68 -10.16
C ARG A 54 -10.46 -3.44 -9.02
N ALA A 55 -11.69 -3.05 -8.74
CA ALA A 55 -12.58 -3.71 -7.81
C ALA A 55 -13.92 -3.82 -8.55
N SER A 56 -14.36 -5.03 -8.83
CA SER A 56 -15.61 -5.25 -9.55
C SER A 56 -16.78 -4.67 -8.77
N PHE A 57 -17.53 -3.75 -9.38
CA PHE A 57 -18.70 -3.15 -8.73
C PHE A 57 -19.97 -4.01 -8.84
N ALA A 58 -19.91 -5.12 -9.59
CA ALA A 58 -21.00 -6.10 -9.67
C ALA A 58 -20.99 -7.09 -8.49
N VAL A 59 -19.91 -7.13 -7.70
CA VAL A 59 -19.76 -8.01 -6.54
C VAL A 59 -20.30 -7.29 -5.31
N HIS A 60 -21.31 -7.87 -4.67
CA HIS A 60 -21.95 -7.31 -3.47
C HIS A 60 -21.87 -8.22 -2.23
N ASP A 61 -21.59 -9.50 -2.44
CA ASP A 61 -21.51 -10.49 -1.35
C ASP A 61 -20.12 -10.52 -0.70
N ALA A 62 -20.07 -11.12 0.50
CA ALA A 62 -18.81 -11.40 1.17
C ALA A 62 -18.02 -12.47 0.40
N GLY A 63 -16.69 -12.38 0.44
CA GLY A 63 -15.81 -13.32 -0.25
C GLY A 63 -14.42 -13.39 0.36
N PRO A 64 -13.49 -14.10 -0.30
CA PRO A 64 -12.18 -14.38 0.26
C PRO A 64 -11.34 -13.12 0.46
N LEU A 65 -10.83 -12.99 1.67
CA LEU A 65 -9.99 -11.88 2.13
C LEU A 65 -8.48 -12.16 2.02
N LEU A 66 -8.11 -13.27 1.37
CA LEU A 66 -6.73 -13.68 1.03
C LEU A 66 -5.76 -13.70 2.22
N GLY A 67 -6.29 -13.82 3.45
CA GLY A 67 -5.51 -13.71 4.67
C GLY A 67 -4.89 -12.33 4.93
N LEU A 68 -5.34 -11.27 4.24
CA LEU A 68 -4.76 -9.92 4.36
C LEU A 68 -5.23 -9.16 5.60
N TRP A 69 -6.26 -9.61 6.30
CA TRP A 69 -6.96 -8.80 7.30
C TRP A 69 -6.88 -9.32 8.73
N THR A 70 -6.55 -10.60 8.88
CA THR A 70 -6.49 -11.26 10.19
C THR A 70 -5.06 -11.66 10.51
N ARG A 71 -4.57 -11.31 11.71
CA ARG A 71 -3.25 -11.78 12.18
C ARG A 71 -3.21 -13.32 12.17
N PRO A 72 -2.10 -13.94 11.72
CA PRO A 72 -0.78 -13.35 11.43
C PRO A 72 -0.57 -12.86 9.97
N TYR A 73 -1.65 -12.54 9.26
CA TYR A 73 -1.68 -12.05 7.88
C TYR A 73 -1.12 -13.01 6.83
N ASN A 74 -1.13 -14.31 7.12
CA ASN A 74 -0.64 -15.31 6.19
C ASN A 74 -1.58 -15.41 5.00
N PHE A 75 -1.03 -15.39 3.79
CA PHE A 75 -1.82 -15.56 2.58
C PHE A 75 -2.57 -16.88 2.58
N GLU A 76 -3.85 -16.82 2.22
CA GLU A 76 -4.73 -17.97 2.10
C GLU A 76 -5.24 -18.05 0.66
N MET A 77 -4.94 -19.17 -0.01
CA MET A 77 -5.47 -19.44 -1.34
C MET A 77 -6.96 -19.78 -1.22
N PRO A 78 -7.86 -19.01 -1.84
CA PRO A 78 -9.28 -19.35 -1.86
C PRO A 78 -9.54 -20.57 -2.73
N ASP A 79 -10.64 -21.26 -2.47
CA ASP A 79 -11.16 -22.26 -3.39
C ASP A 79 -11.65 -21.54 -4.67
N LEU A 80 -10.92 -21.76 -5.76
CA LEU A 80 -11.17 -21.09 -7.04
C LEU A 80 -12.50 -21.53 -7.67
N CYS A 81 -13.01 -22.71 -7.32
CA CYS A 81 -14.29 -23.22 -7.81
C CYS A 81 -15.49 -22.48 -7.20
N LEU A 82 -15.28 -21.76 -6.08
CA LEU A 82 -16.32 -20.99 -5.41
C LEU A 82 -16.33 -19.52 -5.85
N LEU A 83 -15.36 -19.09 -6.67
CA LEU A 83 -15.35 -17.75 -7.21
C LEU A 83 -16.38 -17.64 -8.34
N PRO A 84 -17.10 -16.51 -8.46
CA PRO A 84 -17.98 -16.28 -9.60
C PRO A 84 -17.22 -16.46 -10.91
N SER A 85 -17.69 -17.36 -11.77
CA SER A 85 -17.11 -17.56 -13.10
C SER A 85 -17.53 -16.40 -14.00
N SER A 86 -16.55 -15.82 -14.72
CA SER A 86 -16.82 -14.78 -15.70
C SER A 86 -17.37 -15.32 -17.03
N GLU A 87 -17.52 -16.65 -17.15
CA GLU A 87 -17.86 -17.33 -18.42
C GLU A 87 -19.33 -17.17 -18.85
N ASP A 88 -20.23 -16.79 -17.94
CA ASP A 88 -21.69 -16.74 -18.21
C ASP A 88 -22.23 -15.35 -18.57
N ALA A 89 -21.38 -14.33 -18.72
CA ALA A 89 -21.82 -12.97 -19.06
C ALA A 89 -21.43 -12.58 -20.49
N ASP A 90 -22.38 -12.03 -21.24
CA ASP A 90 -22.20 -11.37 -22.56
C ASP A 90 -21.13 -10.23 -22.58
N ASN A 91 -20.46 -9.98 -21.44
CA ASN A 91 -19.42 -8.99 -21.19
C ASN A 91 -18.05 -9.62 -20.81
N ALA A 92 -17.73 -10.81 -21.35
CA ALA A 92 -16.47 -11.52 -21.09
C ALA A 92 -15.19 -10.70 -21.40
N GLU A 93 -15.31 -9.55 -22.07
CA GLU A 93 -14.18 -8.66 -22.41
C GLU A 93 -13.90 -7.56 -21.36
N SER A 94 -14.77 -7.33 -20.38
CA SER A 94 -14.54 -6.24 -19.43
C SER A 94 -13.46 -6.59 -18.41
N PRO A 95 -12.40 -5.78 -18.24
CA PRO A 95 -11.38 -6.01 -17.21
C PRO A 95 -11.94 -5.91 -15.78
N TRP A 96 -13.14 -5.34 -15.61
CA TRP A 96 -13.88 -5.23 -14.35
C TRP A 96 -14.65 -6.50 -13.98
N SER A 97 -14.80 -7.43 -14.92
CA SER A 97 -15.39 -8.76 -14.70
C SER A 97 -14.31 -9.83 -14.49
N SER A 98 -13.02 -9.46 -14.56
CA SER A 98 -11.91 -10.39 -14.36
C SER A 98 -11.88 -10.95 -12.93
N ARG A 99 -11.32 -12.15 -12.76
CA ARG A 99 -11.09 -12.77 -11.44
C ARG A 99 -10.30 -11.84 -10.51
N ALA A 100 -9.29 -11.16 -11.04
CA ALA A 100 -8.53 -10.17 -10.28
C ALA A 100 -9.39 -9.01 -9.77
N ALA A 101 -10.32 -8.49 -10.59
CA ALA A 101 -11.24 -7.43 -10.18
C ALA A 101 -12.28 -7.93 -9.16
N ILE A 102 -12.77 -9.17 -9.30
CA ILE A 102 -13.69 -9.80 -8.34
C ILE A 102 -13.00 -9.95 -6.97
N LEU A 103 -11.81 -10.53 -6.94
CA LEU A 103 -11.02 -10.65 -5.71
C LEU A 103 -10.67 -9.29 -5.11
N GLY A 104 -10.39 -8.31 -5.98
CA GLY A 104 -10.16 -6.93 -5.59
C GLY A 104 -11.39 -6.26 -4.97
N ALA A 105 -12.61 -6.64 -5.35
CA ALA A 105 -13.85 -6.14 -4.75
C ALA A 105 -13.95 -6.50 -3.26
N TYR A 106 -13.63 -7.76 -2.91
CA TYR A 106 -13.62 -8.18 -1.50
C TYR A 106 -12.60 -7.39 -0.68
N GLN A 107 -11.39 -7.18 -1.22
CA GLN A 107 -10.37 -6.38 -0.52
C GLN A 107 -10.76 -4.91 -0.42
N TYR A 108 -11.37 -4.35 -1.46
CA TYR A 108 -11.84 -2.98 -1.51
C TYR A 108 -12.90 -2.71 -0.44
N GLY A 109 -13.88 -3.61 -0.29
CA GLY A 109 -14.89 -3.52 0.76
C GLY A 109 -14.27 -3.51 2.15
N GLU A 110 -13.36 -4.46 2.41
CA GLU A 110 -12.70 -4.57 3.71
C GLU A 110 -11.78 -3.37 4.03
N VAL A 111 -11.15 -2.75 3.02
CA VAL A 111 -10.43 -1.47 3.20
C VAL A 111 -11.34 -0.39 3.76
N ILE A 112 -12.56 -0.28 3.23
CA ILE A 112 -13.51 0.75 3.64
C ILE A 112 -13.96 0.50 5.08
N GLU A 113 -14.34 -0.74 5.40
CA GLU A 113 -14.80 -1.09 6.75
C GLU A 113 -13.67 -0.94 7.78
N ALA A 114 -12.47 -1.44 7.49
CA ALA A 114 -11.32 -1.25 8.35
C ALA A 114 -10.95 0.23 8.51
N GLY A 115 -11.08 1.03 7.45
CA GLY A 115 -10.88 2.49 7.48
C GLY A 115 -11.89 3.22 8.37
N ARG A 116 -13.17 2.83 8.31
CA ARG A 116 -14.22 3.35 9.21
C ARG A 116 -13.95 2.98 10.66
N GLY A 117 -13.67 1.70 10.93
CA GLY A 117 -13.38 1.23 12.29
C GLY A 117 -12.11 1.86 12.87
N ARG A 118 -11.08 2.13 12.05
CA ARG A 118 -9.92 2.92 12.49
C ARG A 118 -10.30 4.36 12.79
N PHE A 119 -11.08 5.00 11.92
CA PHE A 119 -11.52 6.39 12.14
C PHE A 119 -12.25 6.56 13.47
N GLU A 120 -13.19 5.67 13.78
CA GLU A 120 -13.92 5.66 15.04
C GLU A 120 -12.96 5.50 16.23
N ARG A 121 -12.14 4.44 16.24
CA ARG A 121 -11.17 4.19 17.32
C ARG A 121 -10.15 5.31 17.51
N TRP A 122 -9.66 5.91 16.42
CA TRP A 122 -8.61 6.93 16.48
C TRP A 122 -9.12 8.33 16.79
N THR A 123 -10.45 8.52 16.82
CA THR A 123 -11.11 9.77 17.20
C THR A 123 -11.88 9.68 18.50
N ASP A 124 -11.84 8.52 19.16
CA ASP A 124 -12.41 8.27 20.48
C ASP A 124 -11.63 9.02 21.58
N ASP A 125 -12.33 9.38 22.65
CA ASP A 125 -11.75 10.12 23.78
C ASP A 125 -10.77 9.25 24.60
N SER A 126 -10.90 7.92 24.54
CA SER A 126 -9.98 6.97 25.18
C SER A 126 -8.72 6.70 24.35
N PHE A 127 -8.52 7.40 23.23
CA PHE A 127 -7.38 7.19 22.36
C PHE A 127 -6.04 7.55 23.03
N VAL A 128 -5.13 6.58 23.07
CA VAL A 128 -3.75 6.78 23.55
C VAL A 128 -2.79 6.73 22.36
N LEU A 129 -2.10 7.84 22.10
CA LEU A 129 -1.25 8.00 20.91
C LEU A 129 -0.08 7.02 20.88
N ASP A 130 0.67 6.88 21.97
CA ASP A 130 1.89 6.06 22.03
C ASP A 130 1.59 4.56 21.97
N GLU A 131 0.50 4.12 22.61
CA GLU A 131 0.00 2.74 22.53
C GLU A 131 -0.44 2.42 21.09
N THR A 132 -1.21 3.31 20.48
CA THR A 132 -1.64 3.12 19.09
C THR A 132 -0.46 3.17 18.12
N GLU A 133 0.55 4.02 18.35
CA GLU A 133 1.77 4.02 17.52
C GLU A 133 2.48 2.66 17.57
N THR A 134 2.56 2.08 18.75
CA THR A 134 3.16 0.76 18.97
C THR A 134 2.35 -0.32 18.22
N ASP A 135 1.02 -0.28 18.33
CA ASP A 135 0.14 -1.22 17.64
C ASP A 135 0.22 -1.10 16.11
N VAL A 136 0.22 0.12 15.57
CA VAL A 136 0.37 0.37 14.13
C VAL A 136 1.71 -0.13 13.64
N LYS A 137 2.80 0.16 14.37
CA LYS A 137 4.14 -0.31 14.00
C LYS A 137 4.22 -1.84 14.01
N GLN A 138 3.62 -2.49 14.99
CA GLN A 138 3.57 -3.95 15.09
C GLN A 138 2.78 -4.54 13.91
N GLU A 139 1.60 -3.99 13.63
CA GLU A 139 0.76 -4.42 12.51
C GLU A 139 1.48 -4.26 11.16
N VAL A 140 2.10 -3.10 10.91
CA VAL A 140 2.89 -2.87 9.69
C VAL A 140 4.03 -3.86 9.58
N THR A 141 4.74 -4.13 10.68
CA THR A 141 5.84 -5.12 10.72
C THR A 141 5.34 -6.51 10.32
N GLU A 142 4.27 -6.99 10.95
CA GLU A 142 3.71 -8.32 10.67
C GLU A 142 3.20 -8.45 9.23
N ARG A 143 2.48 -7.44 8.73
CA ARG A 143 1.98 -7.40 7.34
C ARG A 143 3.13 -7.38 6.33
N VAL A 144 4.18 -6.59 6.57
CA VAL A 144 5.37 -6.57 5.70
C VAL A 144 6.06 -7.93 5.69
N GLN A 145 6.20 -8.57 6.85
CA GLN A 145 6.79 -9.91 6.93
C GLN A 145 5.96 -10.94 6.16
N ALA A 146 4.64 -10.92 6.32
CA ALA A 146 3.74 -11.81 5.59
C ALA A 146 3.78 -11.56 4.07
N TRP A 147 3.79 -10.29 3.67
CA TRP A 147 3.94 -9.89 2.26
C TRP A 147 5.25 -10.42 1.67
N VAL A 148 6.37 -10.29 2.40
CA VAL A 148 7.67 -10.82 1.96
C VAL A 148 7.66 -12.34 1.85
N ARG A 149 6.98 -13.05 2.76
CA ARG A 149 6.81 -14.52 2.66
C ARG A 149 6.03 -14.89 1.40
N LEU A 150 4.92 -14.20 1.12
CA LEU A 150 4.13 -14.41 -0.09
C LEU A 150 4.96 -14.14 -1.36
N ALA A 151 5.69 -13.03 -1.40
CA ALA A 151 6.51 -12.65 -2.56
C ALA A 151 7.59 -13.70 -2.87
N LYS A 152 8.20 -14.30 -1.85
CA LYS A 152 9.18 -15.38 -2.00
C LYS A 152 8.56 -16.71 -2.43
N ALA A 153 7.28 -16.93 -2.12
CA ALA A 153 6.57 -18.17 -2.44
C ALA A 153 5.93 -18.15 -3.84
N MET A 154 5.93 -17.00 -4.54
CA MET A 154 5.37 -16.85 -5.89
C MET A 154 6.03 -17.83 -6.88
N PRO A 155 5.28 -18.79 -7.44
CA PRO A 155 5.79 -19.63 -8.52
C PRO A 155 5.85 -18.83 -9.83
N THR A 156 6.82 -19.14 -10.69
CA THR A 156 7.04 -18.42 -11.95
C THR A 156 5.93 -18.67 -12.98
N ASP A 157 5.29 -19.85 -12.98
CA ASP A 157 4.49 -20.33 -14.14
C ASP A 157 3.16 -21.04 -13.77
N ALA A 158 2.50 -20.70 -12.65
CA ALA A 158 1.30 -21.43 -12.19
C ALA A 158 -0.02 -20.65 -12.31
N GLU A 159 -1.13 -21.37 -12.47
CA GLU A 159 -2.52 -20.85 -12.51
C GLU A 159 -2.91 -20.07 -11.23
N GLY A 160 -2.26 -20.35 -10.09
CA GLY A 160 -2.41 -19.58 -8.84
C GLY A 160 -1.66 -18.23 -8.81
N SER A 161 -0.85 -17.92 -9.83
CA SER A 161 -0.03 -16.71 -9.87
C SER A 161 -0.87 -15.43 -9.92
N GLU A 162 -2.05 -15.46 -10.57
CA GLU A 162 -2.96 -14.31 -10.61
C GLU A 162 -3.47 -13.96 -9.21
N VAL A 163 -3.97 -14.95 -8.47
CA VAL A 163 -4.54 -14.75 -7.12
C VAL A 163 -3.48 -14.29 -6.14
N MET A 164 -2.29 -14.89 -6.20
CA MET A 164 -1.17 -14.45 -5.37
C MET A 164 -0.69 -13.04 -5.77
N THR A 165 -0.74 -12.67 -7.06
CA THR A 165 -0.46 -11.31 -7.52
C THR A 165 -1.45 -10.30 -6.95
N VAL A 166 -2.75 -10.64 -6.94
CA VAL A 166 -3.79 -9.83 -6.26
C VAL A 166 -3.47 -9.68 -4.78
N GLY A 167 -3.09 -10.77 -4.10
CA GLY A 167 -2.67 -10.75 -2.69
C GLY A 167 -1.48 -9.84 -2.44
N LEU A 168 -0.45 -9.86 -3.30
CA LEU A 168 0.71 -8.97 -3.22
C LEU A 168 0.34 -7.51 -3.45
N ASP A 169 -0.47 -7.24 -4.47
CA ASP A 169 -0.85 -5.89 -4.86
C ASP A 169 -1.74 -5.22 -3.81
N TRP A 170 -2.78 -5.91 -3.34
CA TRP A 170 -3.63 -5.42 -2.26
C TRP A 170 -2.92 -5.39 -0.92
N GLY A 171 -2.10 -6.40 -0.58
CA GLY A 171 -1.29 -6.39 0.63
C GLY A 171 -0.39 -5.15 0.71
N ALA A 172 0.28 -4.79 -0.40
CA ALA A 172 1.08 -3.58 -0.49
C ALA A 172 0.23 -2.30 -0.34
N LYS A 173 -0.96 -2.25 -0.96
CA LYS A 173 -1.90 -1.12 -0.86
C LYS A 173 -2.36 -0.89 0.57
N VAL A 174 -2.80 -1.95 1.25
CA VAL A 174 -3.34 -1.89 2.62
C VAL A 174 -2.28 -1.41 3.59
N ILE A 175 -1.06 -1.96 3.51
CA ILE A 175 0.07 -1.53 4.36
C ILE A 175 0.32 -0.03 4.18
N ARG A 176 0.40 0.44 2.92
CA ARG A 176 0.64 1.84 2.65
C ARG A 176 -0.48 2.75 3.18
N MET A 177 -1.73 2.39 2.92
CA MET A 177 -2.87 3.21 3.36
C MET A 177 -2.94 3.30 4.89
N LEU A 178 -2.62 2.22 5.60
CA LEU A 178 -2.52 2.24 7.06
C LEU A 178 -1.46 3.23 7.54
N VAL A 179 -0.28 3.22 6.91
CA VAL A 179 0.83 4.14 7.23
C VAL A 179 0.44 5.59 6.95
N GLU A 180 -0.04 5.88 5.74
CA GLU A 180 -0.42 7.25 5.35
C GLU A 180 -1.55 7.79 6.24
N GLU A 181 -2.51 6.93 6.62
CA GLU A 181 -3.61 7.32 7.50
C GLU A 181 -3.11 7.63 8.91
N TRP A 182 -2.19 6.81 9.42
CA TRP A 182 -1.54 7.04 10.71
C TRP A 182 -0.71 8.31 10.73
N GLU A 183 0.05 8.59 9.67
CA GLU A 183 0.83 9.84 9.53
C GLU A 183 -0.08 11.06 9.59
N VAL A 184 -1.22 11.05 8.89
CA VAL A 184 -2.22 12.13 8.97
C VAL A 184 -2.71 12.31 10.42
N ARG A 185 -3.05 11.21 11.10
CA ARG A 185 -3.54 11.25 12.49
C ARG A 185 -2.48 11.75 13.47
N LYS A 186 -1.22 11.35 13.28
CA LYS A 186 -0.09 11.72 14.15
C LYS A 186 0.33 13.18 13.95
N GLU A 187 0.45 13.63 12.71
CA GLU A 187 0.94 14.98 12.39
C GLU A 187 -0.10 16.07 12.61
N LYS A 188 -1.39 15.78 12.35
CA LYS A 188 -2.46 16.79 12.36
C LYS A 188 -3.39 16.69 13.58
N GLY A 189 -3.14 15.72 14.46
CA GLY A 189 -4.00 15.45 15.62
C GLY A 189 -5.41 14.98 15.23
N VAL A 190 -6.28 14.90 16.23
CA VAL A 190 -7.65 14.40 16.06
C VAL A 190 -8.49 15.31 15.15
N ASP A 191 -8.41 16.63 15.32
CA ASP A 191 -9.21 17.59 14.54
C ASP A 191 -8.78 17.61 13.07
N GLY A 192 -7.47 17.61 12.82
CA GLY A 192 -6.94 17.54 11.46
C GLY A 192 -7.33 16.24 10.77
N TYR A 193 -7.32 15.11 11.48
CA TYR A 193 -7.78 13.83 10.96
C TYR A 193 -9.28 13.82 10.65
N ARG A 194 -10.13 14.38 11.54
CA ARG A 194 -11.57 14.58 11.30
C ARG A 194 -11.85 15.44 10.08
N GLU A 195 -11.10 16.54 9.92
CA GLU A 195 -11.23 17.39 8.73
C GLU A 195 -10.85 16.64 7.45
N HIS A 196 -9.77 15.86 7.45
CA HIS A 196 -9.38 15.05 6.28
C HIS A 196 -10.46 14.05 5.89
N ARG A 197 -11.11 13.40 6.88
CA ARG A 197 -12.27 12.53 6.62
C ARG A 197 -13.41 13.30 5.95
N LYS A 198 -13.75 14.47 6.49
CA LYS A 198 -14.85 15.32 6.00
C LYS A 198 -14.64 15.76 4.55
N ILE A 199 -13.44 16.22 4.19
CA ILE A 199 -13.11 16.63 2.82
C ILE A 199 -12.71 15.46 1.90
N SER A 200 -12.91 14.24 2.36
CA SER A 200 -12.63 13.00 1.64
C SER A 200 -11.19 12.87 1.16
N ARG A 201 -10.23 13.11 2.06
CA ARG A 201 -8.78 13.05 1.79
C ARG A 201 -8.04 11.96 2.55
N LEU A 202 -8.73 11.10 3.31
CA LEU A 202 -8.06 9.93 3.88
C LEU A 202 -7.61 8.96 2.77
N PRO A 203 -6.53 8.20 2.97
CA PRO A 203 -5.96 7.35 1.92
C PRO A 203 -6.97 6.39 1.28
N TRP A 204 -7.80 5.75 2.10
CA TRP A 204 -8.84 4.83 1.61
C TRP A 204 -9.97 5.56 0.86
N GLN A 205 -10.29 6.82 1.20
CA GLN A 205 -11.24 7.63 0.42
C GLN A 205 -10.66 8.07 -0.92
N ASN A 206 -9.36 8.37 -0.97
CA ASN A 206 -8.68 8.67 -2.22
C ASN A 206 -8.64 7.43 -3.12
N MET A 207 -8.34 6.26 -2.57
CA MET A 207 -8.44 4.99 -3.30
C MET A 207 -9.84 4.80 -3.90
N MET A 208 -10.92 5.05 -3.15
CA MET A 208 -12.28 4.96 -3.69
C MET A 208 -12.49 5.86 -4.91
N LYS A 209 -12.01 7.11 -4.84
CA LYS A 209 -12.08 8.07 -5.96
C LYS A 209 -11.26 7.62 -7.15
N ASP A 210 -10.05 7.13 -6.92
CA ASP A 210 -9.14 6.66 -7.97
C ASP A 210 -9.72 5.44 -8.70
N THR A 211 -10.24 4.47 -7.96
CA THR A 211 -10.89 3.28 -8.55
C THR A 211 -12.15 3.66 -9.33
N MET A 212 -12.99 4.56 -8.80
CA MET A 212 -14.18 5.04 -9.52
C MET A 212 -13.81 5.84 -10.78
N GLY A 213 -12.77 6.68 -10.69
CA GLY A 213 -12.24 7.40 -11.84
C GLY A 213 -11.73 6.47 -12.94
N LEU A 214 -11.03 5.39 -12.54
CA LEU A 214 -10.58 4.35 -13.47
C LEU A 214 -11.77 3.65 -14.15
N PHE A 215 -12.79 3.28 -13.38
CA PHE A 215 -14.00 2.64 -13.92
C PHE A 215 -14.70 3.49 -14.96
N ASN A 216 -14.91 4.77 -14.66
CA ASN A 216 -15.54 5.69 -15.59
C ASN A 216 -14.70 5.90 -16.85
N THR A 217 -13.37 5.85 -16.75
CA THR A 217 -12.48 6.01 -17.91
C THR A 217 -12.48 4.79 -18.82
N GLU A 218 -12.65 3.59 -18.26
CA GLU A 218 -12.57 2.33 -19.01
C GLU A 218 -13.91 1.84 -19.57
N ASN A 219 -15.03 2.43 -19.12
CA ASN A 219 -16.39 2.08 -19.58
C ASN A 219 -17.12 3.23 -20.31
N CYS A 220 -16.44 4.37 -20.56
CA CYS A 220 -16.93 5.45 -21.42
C CYS A 220 -16.21 5.45 -22.76
#